data_AF-A0A218UAQ2-F1
#
_entry.id   AF-A0A218UAQ2-F1
#
_cell.length_a   1.000
_cell.length_b   1.000
_cell.length_c   1.000
_cell.angle_alpha   90.00
_cell.angle_beta   90.00
_cell.angle_gamma   90.00
#
_symmetry.space_group_name_H-M   'P 1'
#
loop_
_entity.id
_entity.type
_entity.pdbx_description
1 polymer ?
#
loop_
_entity_poly.entity_id
_entity_poly.type
_entity_poly.pdbx_seq_one_letter_code
_entity_poly.pdbx_strand_id
1 'polypeptide(L)'
;MLRCLRPVPRLCPRLRPPPCPAPCPPRRCLAAAPGAPRLPLRRRLAAAGAVAGAAAAGWLYVRHEKRRRQRARRLAELRRLALGRGDFQLRDTAGAARSKADFLGRWVLLYFGFTHCPDVCPEELQKLSRAVELLERDPALPPLQPLFVTVDPERDDAAVLARYLRDFHPRLLGLTGTTEQVRAAAKAFGVYVSTGPRDADGDYVVDHSVLTFLVDPDGLFRDCYGRSRTAEELARSVRAHMDAYEPLPPAGAE
;
A
#
# COMPACT_ATOMS: atom_id res chain seq x y z
N MET A 1 -71.76 -28.19 -4.39
CA MET A 1 -72.98 -28.96 -4.71
C MET A 1 -73.60 -28.40 -5.99
N LEU A 2 -74.23 -29.27 -6.79
CA LEU A 2 -75.07 -29.03 -7.99
C LEU A 2 -74.29 -28.76 -9.29
N ARG A 3 -74.11 -29.76 -10.18
CA ARG A 3 -75.04 -30.40 -11.15
C ARG A 3 -75.63 -29.47 -12.23
N CYS A 4 -75.29 -29.84 -13.48
CA CYS A 4 -76.11 -29.91 -14.70
C CYS A 4 -76.76 -28.60 -15.22
N LEU A 5 -76.68 -28.24 -16.51
CA LEU A 5 -77.36 -28.85 -17.67
C LEU A 5 -76.80 -28.16 -18.95
N ARG A 6 -76.26 -28.89 -19.94
CA ARG A 6 -76.90 -29.36 -21.21
C ARG A 6 -77.04 -28.27 -22.32
N PRO A 7 -77.12 -28.66 -23.61
CA PRO A 7 -76.18 -28.21 -24.66
C PRO A 7 -76.84 -27.45 -25.82
N VAL A 8 -76.03 -26.92 -26.75
CA VAL A 8 -76.50 -26.48 -28.08
C VAL A 8 -75.56 -27.02 -29.16
N PRO A 9 -76.06 -27.71 -30.21
CA PRO A 9 -75.24 -28.24 -31.27
C PRO A 9 -74.99 -27.16 -32.33
N ARG A 10 -73.77 -27.10 -32.86
CA ARG A 10 -73.53 -26.44 -34.15
C ARG A 10 -72.83 -27.42 -35.07
N LEU A 11 -73.62 -27.93 -36.02
CA LEU A 11 -73.11 -28.55 -37.23
C LEU A 11 -72.18 -27.57 -37.94
N CYS A 12 -70.95 -27.98 -38.21
CA CYS A 12 -70.11 -27.36 -39.23
C CYS A 12 -69.88 -28.36 -40.36
N PRO A 13 -69.91 -27.91 -41.63
CA PRO A 13 -69.91 -28.79 -42.78
C PRO A 13 -68.54 -29.41 -43.01
N ARG A 14 -68.55 -30.65 -43.51
CA ARG A 14 -67.35 -31.39 -43.93
C ARG A 14 -66.70 -30.71 -45.14
N LEU A 15 -65.62 -29.97 -44.91
CA LEU A 15 -64.69 -29.57 -45.95
C LEU A 15 -63.81 -30.78 -46.33
N ARG A 16 -63.84 -31.16 -47.60
CA ARG A 16 -62.97 -32.21 -48.16
C ARG A 16 -61.53 -31.68 -48.24
N PRO A 17 -60.51 -32.45 -47.84
CA PRO A 17 -59.12 -32.06 -48.03
C PRO A 17 -58.72 -32.14 -49.51
N PRO A 18 -57.78 -31.29 -49.97
CA PRO A 18 -57.25 -31.35 -51.33
C PRO A 18 -56.35 -32.59 -51.54
N PRO A 19 -56.22 -33.08 -52.79
CA PRO A 19 -55.41 -34.25 -53.11
C PRO A 19 -53.91 -33.96 -52.92
N CYS A 20 -53.20 -34.93 -52.34
CA CYS A 20 -51.76 -34.90 -52.14
C CYS A 20 -51.01 -34.99 -53.48
N PRO A 21 -49.95 -34.19 -53.70
CA PRO A 21 -49.02 -34.44 -54.79
C PRO A 21 -47.89 -35.38 -54.33
N ALA A 22 -47.79 -36.54 -54.99
CA ALA A 22 -46.59 -37.34 -55.28
C ALA A 22 -45.73 -37.91 -54.11
N PRO A 23 -45.01 -39.04 -54.34
CA PRO A 23 -44.42 -39.85 -53.27
C PRO A 23 -43.20 -39.19 -52.63
N CYS A 24 -43.12 -39.27 -51.30
CA CYS A 24 -41.92 -38.89 -50.54
C CYS A 24 -40.70 -39.67 -51.03
N PRO A 25 -39.55 -39.02 -51.31
CA PRO A 25 -38.30 -39.73 -51.53
C PRO A 25 -37.88 -40.45 -50.24
N PRO A 26 -37.17 -41.59 -50.32
CA PRO A 26 -36.71 -42.31 -49.15
C PRO A 26 -35.83 -41.38 -48.30
N ARG A 27 -36.12 -41.32 -46.99
CA ARG A 27 -35.28 -40.66 -46.00
C ARG A 27 -33.85 -41.18 -46.19
N ARG A 28 -32.96 -40.34 -46.72
CA ARG A 28 -31.53 -40.55 -46.57
C ARG A 28 -31.26 -40.57 -45.07
N CYS A 29 -30.98 -41.75 -44.53
CA CYS A 29 -30.33 -41.88 -43.24
C CYS A 29 -29.06 -41.03 -43.33
N LEU A 30 -29.04 -39.90 -42.64
CA LEU A 30 -27.80 -39.22 -42.31
C LEU A 30 -26.98 -40.24 -41.52
N ALA A 31 -25.99 -40.83 -42.19
CA ALA A 31 -25.00 -41.67 -41.54
C ALA A 31 -24.44 -40.87 -40.37
N ALA A 32 -24.47 -41.47 -39.17
CA ALA A 32 -23.86 -40.90 -37.99
C ALA A 32 -22.40 -40.53 -38.35
N ALA A 33 -22.05 -39.26 -38.17
CA ALA A 33 -20.69 -38.80 -38.37
C ALA A 33 -19.72 -39.72 -37.62
N PRO A 34 -18.57 -40.08 -38.22
CA PRO A 34 -17.62 -40.98 -37.56
C PRO A 34 -17.23 -40.38 -36.20
N GLY A 35 -17.39 -41.18 -35.15
CA GLY A 35 -17.06 -40.77 -33.78
C GLY A 35 -15.61 -40.29 -33.72
N ALA A 36 -15.41 -39.04 -33.27
CA ALA A 36 -14.09 -38.44 -33.16
C ALA A 36 -13.13 -39.37 -32.40
N PRO A 37 -11.86 -39.49 -32.84
CA PRO A 37 -10.90 -40.38 -32.20
C PRO A 37 -10.76 -40.02 -30.71
N ARG A 38 -11.13 -40.97 -29.84
CA ARG A 38 -11.03 -40.78 -28.38
C ARG A 38 -9.57 -40.83 -27.99
N LEU A 39 -8.95 -39.66 -27.83
CA LEU A 39 -7.59 -39.53 -27.31
C LEU A 39 -7.44 -40.31 -26.00
N PRO A 40 -6.32 -41.03 -25.78
CA PRO A 40 -6.06 -41.77 -24.55
C PRO A 40 -6.10 -40.82 -23.35
N LEU A 41 -6.61 -41.31 -22.20
CA LEU A 41 -6.83 -40.53 -20.98
C LEU A 41 -5.59 -39.70 -20.57
N ARG A 42 -4.38 -40.26 -20.74
CA ARG A 42 -3.11 -39.57 -20.47
C ARG A 42 -2.92 -38.29 -21.28
N ARG A 43 -3.28 -38.29 -22.57
CA ARG A 43 -3.21 -37.08 -23.43
C ARG A 43 -4.27 -36.05 -23.06
N ARG A 44 -5.46 -36.49 -22.63
CA ARG A 44 -6.52 -35.59 -22.14
C ARG A 44 -6.11 -34.90 -20.83
N LEU A 45 -5.54 -35.66 -19.89
CA LEU A 45 -5.02 -35.11 -18.63
C LEU A 45 -3.85 -34.16 -18.88
N ALA A 46 -2.93 -34.48 -19.80
CA ALA A 46 -1.84 -33.60 -20.18
C ALA A 46 -2.34 -32.27 -20.81
N ALA A 47 -3.32 -32.35 -21.72
CA ALA A 47 -3.93 -31.17 -22.33
C ALA A 47 -4.68 -30.31 -21.29
N ALA A 48 -5.45 -30.93 -20.39
CA ALA A 48 -6.13 -30.23 -19.31
C ALA A 48 -5.14 -29.57 -18.34
N GLY A 49 -4.04 -30.25 -18.00
CA GLY A 49 -2.97 -29.71 -17.16
C GLY A 49 -2.27 -28.50 -17.80
N ALA A 50 -2.00 -28.55 -19.11
CA ALA A 50 -1.41 -27.42 -19.83
C ALA A 50 -2.35 -26.20 -19.88
N VAL A 51 -3.65 -26.42 -20.12
CA VAL A 51 -4.67 -25.36 -20.09
C VAL A 51 -4.79 -24.76 -18.69
N ALA A 52 -4.84 -25.60 -17.65
CA ALA A 52 -4.89 -25.13 -16.26
C ALA A 52 -3.63 -24.35 -15.88
N GLY A 53 -2.44 -24.81 -16.30
CA GLY A 53 -1.18 -24.12 -16.08
C GLY A 53 -1.12 -22.75 -16.77
N ALA A 54 -1.55 -22.67 -18.03
CA ALA A 54 -1.63 -21.40 -18.76
C ALA A 54 -2.65 -20.43 -18.13
N ALA A 55 -3.81 -20.92 -17.70
CA ALA A 55 -4.81 -20.12 -17.01
C ALA A 55 -4.28 -19.62 -15.65
N ALA A 56 -3.59 -20.46 -14.88
CA ALA A 56 -2.98 -20.08 -13.61
C ALA A 56 -1.85 -19.04 -13.82
N ALA A 57 -0.99 -19.22 -14.82
CA ALA A 57 0.05 -18.27 -15.17
C ALA A 57 -0.54 -16.92 -15.62
N GLY A 58 -1.58 -16.94 -16.47
CA GLY A 58 -2.31 -15.75 -16.88
C GLY A 58 -2.98 -15.04 -15.70
N TRP A 59 -3.59 -15.78 -14.79
CA TRP A 59 -4.17 -15.22 -13.57
C TRP A 59 -3.11 -14.60 -12.65
N LEU A 60 -1.97 -15.26 -12.45
CA LEU A 60 -0.84 -14.72 -11.68
C LEU A 60 -0.27 -13.45 -12.32
N TYR A 61 -0.13 -13.44 -13.65
CA TYR A 61 0.33 -12.28 -14.42
C TYR A 61 -0.63 -11.10 -14.24
N VAL A 62 -1.94 -11.29 -14.49
CA VAL A 62 -2.96 -10.24 -14.30
C VAL A 62 -3.00 -9.75 -12.86
N ARG A 63 -2.87 -10.66 -11.87
CA ARG A 63 -2.84 -10.29 -10.45
C ARG A 63 -1.59 -9.47 -10.10
N HIS A 64 -0.43 -9.83 -10.64
CA HIS A 64 0.81 -9.10 -10.45
C HIS A 64 0.75 -7.70 -11.08
N GLU A 65 0.24 -7.61 -12.32
CA GLU A 65 0.09 -6.34 -13.02
C GLU A 65 -0.92 -5.41 -12.33
N LYS A 66 -2.05 -5.96 -11.85
CA LYS A 66 -3.04 -5.20 -11.07
C LYS A 66 -2.44 -4.65 -9.78
N ARG A 67 -1.63 -5.42 -9.06
CA ARG A 67 -0.91 -4.96 -7.85
C ARG A 67 0.07 -3.83 -8.18
N ARG A 68 0.83 -3.94 -9.28
CA ARG A 68 1.74 -2.87 -9.75
C ARG A 68 0.97 -1.58 -10.07
N ARG A 69 -0.13 -1.67 -10.83
CA ARG A 69 -0.97 -0.51 -11.16
C ARG A 69 -1.58 0.14 -9.92
N GLN A 70 -2.05 -0.66 -8.94
CA GLN A 70 -2.57 -0.14 -7.68
C GLN A 70 -1.50 0.58 -6.85
N ARG A 71 -0.28 0.03 -6.76
CA ARG A 71 0.84 0.69 -6.08
C ARG A 71 1.21 2.01 -6.76
N ALA A 72 1.32 2.02 -8.08
CA ALA A 72 1.63 3.23 -8.85
C ALA A 72 0.57 4.32 -8.65
N ARG A 73 -0.72 3.96 -8.66
CA ARG A 73 -1.82 4.90 -8.38
C ARG A 73 -1.77 5.47 -6.96
N ARG A 74 -1.54 4.62 -5.95
CA ARG A 74 -1.40 5.06 -4.55
C ARG A 74 -0.23 6.01 -4.40
N LEU A 75 0.92 5.71 -5.01
CA LEU A 75 2.08 6.61 -4.97
C LEU A 75 1.80 7.94 -5.67
N ALA A 76 1.10 7.93 -6.81
CA ALA A 76 0.71 9.15 -7.51
C ALA A 76 -0.27 10.01 -6.68
N GLU A 77 -1.20 9.37 -5.96
CA GLU A 77 -2.10 10.04 -5.03
C GLU A 77 -1.35 10.62 -3.84
N LEU A 78 -0.44 9.87 -3.22
CA LEU A 78 0.42 10.34 -2.13
C LEU A 78 1.34 11.51 -2.56
N ARG A 79 1.82 11.52 -3.81
CA ARG A 79 2.57 12.65 -4.40
C ARG A 79 1.70 13.88 -4.66
N ARG A 80 0.39 13.67 -4.86
CA ARG A 80 -0.61 14.72 -5.09
C ARG A 80 -1.07 15.33 -3.77
N LEU A 81 -1.23 14.51 -2.73
CA LEU A 81 -1.30 14.98 -1.35
C LEU A 81 0.05 15.66 -1.08
N ALA A 82 0.06 16.94 -0.69
CA ALA A 82 1.31 17.70 -0.54
C ALA A 82 2.19 17.24 0.66
N LEU A 83 2.06 15.99 1.09
CA LEU A 83 2.76 15.38 2.22
C LEU A 83 4.27 15.36 1.94
N GLY A 84 5.02 16.00 2.84
CA GLY A 84 6.47 16.12 2.73
C GLY A 84 6.95 17.05 1.62
N ARG A 85 6.09 17.84 0.96
CA ARG A 85 6.54 18.90 0.02
C ARG A 85 7.05 20.14 0.73
N GLY A 86 6.60 20.39 1.95
CA GLY A 86 7.12 21.47 2.78
C GLY A 86 8.57 21.20 3.13
N ASP A 87 9.40 22.23 3.04
CA ASP A 87 10.72 22.21 3.67
C ASP A 87 10.54 22.35 5.19
N PHE A 88 11.52 21.86 5.94
CA PHE A 88 11.61 22.09 7.37
C PHE A 88 12.96 22.74 7.66
N GLN A 89 12.99 23.67 8.61
CA GLN A 89 14.25 24.23 9.11
C GLN A 89 14.30 23.95 10.60
N LEU A 90 15.03 22.89 10.94
CA LEU A 90 15.21 22.43 12.31
C LEU A 90 16.69 22.49 12.66
N ARG A 91 17.02 22.17 13.91
CA ARG A 91 18.38 22.07 14.42
C ARG A 91 18.61 20.65 14.88
N ASP A 92 19.76 20.09 14.57
CA ASP A 92 20.16 18.81 15.12
C ASP A 92 20.61 18.93 16.58
N THR A 93 20.81 17.78 17.22
CA THR A 93 21.35 17.67 18.59
C THR A 93 22.76 18.24 18.75
N ALA A 94 23.50 18.46 17.67
CA ALA A 94 24.81 19.12 17.66
C ALA A 94 24.70 20.64 17.44
N GLY A 95 23.48 21.18 17.27
CA GLY A 95 23.19 22.59 17.08
C GLY A 95 23.27 23.08 15.62
N ALA A 96 23.56 22.20 14.66
CA ALA A 96 23.61 22.57 13.25
C ALA A 96 22.19 22.69 12.68
N ALA A 97 21.96 23.73 11.86
CA ALA A 97 20.71 23.86 11.13
C ALA A 97 20.61 22.75 10.09
N ARG A 98 19.45 22.09 10.03
CA ARG A 98 19.12 21.02 9.11
C ARG A 98 17.85 21.36 8.35
N SER A 99 17.92 21.15 7.05
CA SER A 99 16.84 21.28 6.11
C SER A 99 16.55 19.96 5.44
N LYS A 100 15.45 19.90 4.69
CA LYS A 100 15.16 18.73 3.86
C LYS A 100 16.25 18.48 2.81
N ALA A 101 16.88 19.55 2.30
CA ALA A 101 17.92 19.47 1.28
C ALA A 101 19.17 18.71 1.75
N ASP A 102 19.49 18.76 3.04
CA ASP A 102 20.66 18.09 3.62
C ASP A 102 20.57 16.56 3.58
N PHE A 103 19.37 16.03 3.38
CA PHE A 103 19.10 14.59 3.35
C PHE A 103 18.86 14.04 1.94
N LEU A 104 18.99 14.87 0.90
CA LEU A 104 18.92 14.42 -0.48
C LEU A 104 20.03 13.39 -0.78
N GLY A 105 19.74 12.44 -1.67
CA GLY A 105 20.63 11.33 -1.99
C GLY A 105 20.62 10.19 -0.96
N ARG A 106 19.84 10.30 0.12
CA ARG A 106 19.70 9.27 1.16
C ARG A 106 18.24 8.91 1.37
N TRP A 107 18.00 7.66 1.74
CA TRP A 107 16.70 7.28 2.27
C TRP A 107 16.54 7.83 3.68
N VAL A 108 15.34 8.30 4.02
CA VAL A 108 15.05 8.84 5.33
C VAL A 108 13.85 8.13 5.94
N LEU A 109 14.01 7.65 7.17
CA LEU A 109 12.90 7.23 8.02
C LEU A 109 12.69 8.30 9.08
N LEU A 110 11.56 9.00 9.00
CA LEU A 110 11.25 10.12 9.87
C LEU A 110 10.14 9.74 10.84
N TYR A 111 10.38 9.93 12.12
CA TYR A 111 9.40 9.73 13.19
C TYR A 111 9.22 11.01 14.01
N PHE A 112 7.97 11.37 14.28
CA PHE A 112 7.62 12.48 15.15
C PHE A 112 7.23 11.95 16.53
N GLY A 113 7.86 12.45 17.59
CA GLY A 113 7.61 12.02 18.97
C GLY A 113 8.12 13.04 19.98
N PHE A 114 8.15 12.68 21.26
CA PHE A 114 8.70 13.54 22.31
C PHE A 114 9.30 12.67 23.43
N THR A 115 10.26 13.19 24.19
CA THR A 115 11.02 12.36 25.14
C THR A 115 10.24 11.99 26.41
N HIS A 116 9.18 12.74 26.72
CA HIS A 116 8.33 12.54 27.90
C HIS A 116 7.16 11.57 27.66
N CYS A 117 7.15 10.84 26.55
CA CYS A 117 6.10 9.85 26.27
C CYS A 117 6.35 8.57 27.09
N PRO A 118 5.38 8.11 27.91
CA PRO A 118 5.60 7.01 28.85
C PRO A 118 5.85 5.67 28.16
N ASP A 119 5.14 5.37 27.07
CA ASP A 119 5.13 4.02 26.48
C ASP A 119 5.34 4.00 24.95
N VAL A 120 4.62 4.85 24.21
CA VAL A 120 4.49 4.69 22.75
C VAL A 120 5.75 5.12 21.98
N CYS A 121 6.36 6.26 22.32
CA CYS A 121 7.56 6.73 21.61
C CYS A 121 8.76 5.77 21.82
N PRO A 122 9.06 5.29 23.04
CA PRO A 122 10.11 4.29 23.24
C PRO A 122 9.90 3.01 22.42
N GLU A 123 8.67 2.48 22.38
CA GLU A 123 8.33 1.27 21.62
C GLU A 123 8.58 1.48 20.11
N GLU A 124 8.13 2.60 19.56
CA GLU A 124 8.32 2.92 18.15
C GLU A 124 9.79 3.16 17.78
N LEU A 125 10.57 3.80 18.68
CA LEU A 125 12.00 4.00 18.48
C LEU A 125 12.78 2.69 18.53
N GLN A 126 12.45 1.76 19.42
CA GLN A 126 13.04 0.42 19.44
C GLN A 126 12.73 -0.33 18.15
N LYS A 127 11.47 -0.28 17.69
CA LYS A 127 11.07 -0.88 16.42
C LYS A 127 11.82 -0.28 15.23
N LEU A 128 11.94 1.04 15.18
CA LEU A 128 12.67 1.76 14.13
C LEU A 128 14.15 1.35 14.14
N SER A 129 14.79 1.37 15.30
CA SER A 129 16.19 0.97 15.50
C SER A 129 16.42 -0.46 15.00
N ARG A 130 15.51 -1.38 15.35
CA ARG A 130 15.59 -2.75 14.88
C ARG A 130 15.45 -2.87 13.36
N ALA A 131 14.54 -2.13 12.74
CA ALA A 131 14.37 -2.14 11.29
C ALA A 131 15.62 -1.59 10.58
N VAL A 132 16.21 -0.53 11.14
CA VAL A 132 17.43 0.13 10.69
C VAL A 132 18.64 -0.83 10.76
N GLU A 133 18.79 -1.59 11.84
CA GLU A 133 19.80 -2.66 11.97
C GLU A 133 19.61 -3.77 10.94
N LEU A 134 18.36 -4.19 10.67
CA LEU A 134 18.06 -5.25 9.70
C LEU A 134 18.46 -4.84 8.28
N LEU A 135 18.32 -3.55 7.95
CA LEU A 135 18.72 -2.99 6.67
C LEU A 135 20.25 -2.87 6.57
N GLU A 136 20.95 -2.49 7.64
CA GLU A 136 22.42 -2.39 7.63
C GLU A 136 23.17 -3.68 7.40
N ARG A 137 22.55 -4.82 7.73
CA ARG A 137 23.16 -6.13 7.49
C ARG A 137 23.48 -6.40 6.03
N ASP A 138 22.86 -5.64 5.13
CA ASP A 138 23.12 -5.70 3.70
C ASP A 138 23.85 -4.44 3.23
N PRO A 139 25.18 -4.50 3.04
CA PRO A 139 25.98 -3.35 2.65
C PRO A 139 25.72 -2.91 1.20
N ALA A 140 24.98 -3.69 0.40
CA ALA A 140 24.61 -3.29 -0.95
C ALA A 140 23.44 -2.29 -0.98
N LEU A 141 22.72 -2.13 0.14
CA LEU A 141 21.61 -1.18 0.21
C LEU A 141 22.10 0.28 0.24
N PRO A 142 21.34 1.21 -0.36
CA PRO A 142 21.65 2.62 -0.32
C PRO A 142 21.61 3.16 1.12
N PRO A 143 22.31 4.28 1.39
CA PRO A 143 22.38 4.84 2.73
C PRO A 143 21.00 5.27 3.24
N LEU A 144 20.75 4.92 4.50
CA LEU A 144 19.51 5.21 5.23
C LEU A 144 19.84 6.06 6.47
N GLN A 145 19.10 7.15 6.66
CA GLN A 145 19.20 8.03 7.81
C GLN A 145 17.89 8.00 8.61
N PRO A 146 17.87 7.42 9.82
CA PRO A 146 16.73 7.55 10.72
C PRO A 146 16.75 8.92 11.40
N LEU A 147 15.62 9.62 11.37
CA LEU A 147 15.40 10.95 11.95
C LEU A 147 14.30 10.88 13.01
N PHE A 148 14.57 11.50 14.15
CA PHE A 148 13.58 11.76 15.19
C PHE A 148 13.33 13.26 15.26
N VAL A 149 12.09 13.70 15.05
CA VAL A 149 11.70 15.10 15.18
C VAL A 149 10.87 15.24 16.45
N THR A 150 11.31 16.08 17.39
CA THR A 150 10.47 16.36 18.57
C THR A 150 9.22 17.13 18.16
N VAL A 151 8.09 16.81 18.79
CA VAL A 151 6.84 17.61 18.73
C VAL A 151 6.67 18.55 19.92
N ASP A 152 7.58 18.48 20.89
CA ASP A 152 7.55 19.25 22.13
C ASP A 152 8.90 19.93 22.42
N PRO A 153 9.23 21.00 21.67
CA PRO A 153 10.50 21.70 21.85
C PRO A 153 10.59 22.48 23.17
N GLU A 154 9.50 22.65 23.93
CA GLU A 154 9.55 23.33 25.24
C GLU A 154 10.27 22.47 26.28
N ARG A 155 10.13 21.14 26.20
CA ARG A 155 10.75 20.17 27.11
C ARG A 155 11.94 19.44 26.49
N ASP A 156 11.93 19.27 25.17
CA ASP A 156 12.93 18.50 24.44
C ASP A 156 14.00 19.41 23.80
N ASP A 157 14.90 19.92 24.64
CA ASP A 157 16.08 20.63 24.14
C ASP A 157 17.07 19.67 23.43
N ALA A 158 18.05 20.24 22.73
CA ALA A 158 19.03 19.46 21.97
C ALA A 158 19.83 18.48 22.86
N ALA A 159 20.12 18.84 24.12
CA ALA A 159 20.90 18.02 25.03
C ALA A 159 20.07 16.85 25.60
N VAL A 160 18.83 17.10 26.03
CA VAL A 160 17.85 16.10 26.45
C VAL A 160 17.62 15.11 25.33
N LEU A 161 17.40 15.62 24.11
CA LEU A 161 17.15 14.78 22.95
C LEU A 161 18.38 13.91 22.60
N ALA A 162 19.59 14.49 22.65
CA ALA A 162 20.83 13.72 22.47
C ALA A 162 20.96 12.61 23.51
N ARG A 163 20.67 12.90 24.78
CA ARG A 163 20.76 11.89 25.85
C ARG A 163 19.78 10.76 25.62
N TYR A 164 18.54 11.08 25.28
CA TYR A 164 17.47 10.12 25.02
C TYR A 164 17.77 9.20 23.83
N LEU A 165 18.20 9.77 22.69
CA LEU A 165 18.41 9.00 21.46
C LEU A 165 19.63 8.05 21.50
N ARG A 166 20.62 8.33 22.37
CA ARG A 166 21.81 7.47 22.53
C ARG A 166 21.47 6.05 22.96
N ASP A 167 20.37 5.85 23.68
CA ASP A 167 19.99 4.54 24.21
C ASP A 167 19.30 3.65 23.16
N PHE A 168 18.95 4.20 21.99
CA PHE A 168 18.23 3.48 20.94
C PHE A 168 19.12 3.04 19.79
N HIS A 169 19.74 3.99 19.07
CA HIS A 169 20.57 3.67 17.90
C HIS A 169 21.57 4.79 17.58
N PRO A 170 22.85 4.50 17.33
CA PRO A 170 23.88 5.53 17.11
C PRO A 170 23.68 6.37 15.85
N ARG A 171 22.95 5.86 14.86
CA ARG A 171 22.59 6.61 13.63
C ARG A 171 21.37 7.49 13.77
N LEU A 172 20.61 7.43 14.87
CA LEU A 172 19.46 8.31 15.06
C LEU A 172 19.92 9.76 15.18
N LEU A 173 19.42 10.61 14.29
CA LEU A 173 19.63 12.04 14.36
C LEU A 173 18.36 12.69 14.92
N GLY A 174 18.50 13.33 16.07
CA GLY A 174 17.44 14.11 16.68
C GLY A 174 17.38 15.51 16.09
N LEU A 175 16.17 16.00 15.81
CA LEU A 175 15.88 17.32 15.31
C LEU A 175 14.91 18.03 16.27
N THR A 176 15.26 19.26 16.66
CA THR A 176 14.47 20.17 17.48
C THR A 176 14.49 21.58 16.89
N GLY A 177 13.79 22.55 17.47
CA GLY A 177 13.69 23.91 16.94
C GLY A 177 12.79 24.79 17.79
N THR A 178 12.33 25.92 17.25
CA THR A 178 11.26 26.68 17.90
C THR A 178 9.92 25.97 17.74
N THR A 179 8.95 26.29 18.59
CA THR A 179 7.58 25.77 18.52
C THR A 179 6.95 25.98 17.14
N GLU A 180 7.22 27.11 16.49
CA GLU A 180 6.74 27.43 15.15
C GLU A 180 7.40 26.54 14.08
N GLN A 181 8.72 26.33 14.18
CA GLN A 181 9.47 25.49 13.24
C GLN A 181 9.01 24.03 13.32
N VAL A 182 8.88 23.50 14.53
CA VAL A 182 8.40 22.14 14.77
C VAL A 182 6.96 21.97 14.27
N ARG A 183 6.07 22.92 14.59
CA ARG A 183 4.68 22.88 14.12
C ARG A 183 4.59 22.96 12.59
N ALA A 184 5.42 23.77 11.95
CA ALA A 184 5.50 23.85 10.50
C ALA A 184 5.97 22.52 9.88
N ALA A 185 7.00 21.89 10.47
CA ALA A 185 7.48 20.58 10.05
C ALA A 185 6.39 19.50 10.21
N ALA A 186 5.75 19.42 11.38
CA ALA A 186 4.65 18.48 11.62
C ALA A 186 3.51 18.67 10.59
N LYS A 187 3.12 19.93 10.32
CA LYS A 187 2.10 20.26 9.32
C LYS A 187 2.51 19.84 7.90
N ALA A 188 3.77 20.01 7.52
CA ALA A 188 4.27 19.61 6.19
C ALA A 188 4.14 18.10 5.95
N PHE A 189 4.26 17.29 7.00
CA PHE A 189 4.07 15.84 6.95
C PHE A 189 2.65 15.40 7.31
N GLY A 190 1.72 16.33 7.54
CA GLY A 190 0.33 16.03 7.90
C GLY A 190 0.18 15.39 9.29
N VAL A 191 1.14 15.60 10.18
CA VAL A 191 1.13 15.09 11.55
C VAL A 191 0.24 15.98 12.42
N TYR A 192 -0.75 15.36 13.04
CA TYR A 192 -1.56 16.00 14.07
C TYR A 192 -0.78 16.07 15.37
N VAL A 193 -0.78 17.24 16.01
CA VAL A 193 -0.18 17.50 17.32
C VAL A 193 -1.17 18.34 18.13
N SER A 194 -1.48 17.90 19.35
CA SER A 194 -2.36 18.59 20.28
C SER A 194 -1.80 18.52 21.69
N THR A 195 -1.65 19.68 22.32
CA THR A 195 -1.20 19.78 23.70
C THR A 195 -2.40 19.73 24.64
N GLY A 196 -2.40 18.80 25.60
CA GLY A 196 -3.41 18.70 26.63
C GLY A 196 -3.33 19.84 27.66
N PRO A 197 -4.35 19.98 28.53
CA PRO A 197 -4.29 20.92 29.63
C PRO A 197 -3.17 20.55 30.60
N ARG A 198 -2.59 21.56 31.25
CA ARG A 198 -1.60 21.35 32.31
C ARG A 198 -2.29 20.89 33.60
N ASP A 199 -1.68 19.95 34.30
CA ASP A 199 -2.15 19.50 35.61
C ASP A 199 -1.73 20.45 36.74
N ALA A 200 -2.01 20.06 37.98
CA ALA A 200 -1.68 20.86 39.17
C ALA A 200 -0.17 21.04 39.39
N ASP A 201 0.64 20.11 38.87
CA ASP A 201 2.10 20.12 38.97
C ASP A 201 2.75 20.81 37.74
N GLY A 202 1.93 21.25 36.78
CA GLY A 202 2.36 21.93 35.56
C GLY A 202 2.75 21.01 34.41
N ASP A 203 2.59 19.69 34.58
CA ASP A 203 2.85 18.69 33.55
C ASP A 203 1.69 18.59 32.55
N TYR A 204 1.99 18.13 31.35
CA TYR A 204 1.01 17.98 30.28
C TYR A 204 1.38 16.86 29.31
N VAL A 205 0.35 16.28 28.71
CA VAL A 205 0.48 15.25 27.67
C VAL A 205 0.32 15.88 26.29
N VAL A 206 1.14 15.44 25.35
CA VAL A 206 1.03 15.82 23.94
C VAL A 206 0.49 14.62 23.16
N ASP A 207 -0.70 14.79 22.60
CA ASP A 207 -1.26 13.83 21.65
C ASP A 207 -0.66 14.08 20.27
N HIS A 208 -0.04 13.07 19.67
CA HIS A 208 0.47 13.15 18.31
C HIS A 208 0.19 11.90 17.48
N SER A 209 0.29 12.04 16.16
CA SER A 209 0.16 10.90 15.25
C SER A 209 1.37 9.96 15.36
N VAL A 210 1.11 8.67 15.57
CA VAL A 210 2.14 7.62 15.72
C VAL A 210 2.43 6.99 14.36
N LEU A 211 3.16 7.73 13.51
CA LEU A 211 3.50 7.32 12.15
C LEU A 211 5.00 7.50 11.90
N THR A 212 5.61 6.49 11.28
CA THR A 212 6.94 6.58 10.67
C THR A 212 6.79 6.84 9.18
N PHE A 213 7.45 7.87 8.66
CA PHE A 213 7.40 8.28 7.26
C PHE A 213 8.66 7.81 6.52
N LEU A 214 8.49 7.27 5.32
CA LEU A 214 9.57 6.96 4.39
C LEU A 214 9.68 8.06 3.34
N VAL A 215 10.86 8.67 3.26
CA VAL A 215 11.23 9.64 2.25
C VAL A 215 12.36 9.07 1.41
N ASP A 216 12.26 9.24 0.10
CA ASP A 216 13.25 8.76 -0.86
C ASP A 216 14.47 9.71 -0.97
N PRO A 217 15.50 9.32 -1.75
CA PRO A 217 16.64 10.17 -2.05
C PRO A 217 16.33 11.47 -2.81
N ASP A 218 15.19 11.55 -3.51
CA ASP A 218 14.71 12.79 -4.16
C ASP A 218 14.02 13.74 -3.16
N GLY A 219 13.89 13.34 -1.89
CA GLY A 219 13.16 14.08 -0.86
C GLY A 219 11.64 13.95 -0.97
N LEU A 220 11.10 13.00 -1.73
CA LEU A 220 9.66 12.79 -1.83
C LEU A 220 9.18 11.71 -0.86
N PHE A 221 8.00 11.96 -0.30
CA PHE A 221 7.29 10.98 0.51
C PHE A 221 6.92 9.75 -0.33
N ARG A 222 7.18 8.55 0.21
CA ARG A 222 6.89 7.26 -0.43
C ARG A 222 5.84 6.44 0.28
N ASP A 223 5.95 6.33 1.59
CA ASP A 223 5.06 5.49 2.38
C ASP A 223 5.03 5.90 3.85
N CYS A 224 4.00 5.50 4.59
CA CYS A 224 3.93 5.68 6.04
C CYS A 224 3.57 4.37 6.73
N TYR A 225 4.09 4.22 7.95
CA TYR A 225 3.95 3.01 8.74
C TYR A 225 3.39 3.39 10.10
N GLY A 226 2.25 2.80 10.44
CA GLY A 226 1.66 2.95 11.77
C GLY A 226 2.19 1.94 12.78
N ARG A 227 1.76 2.12 14.03
CA ARG A 227 2.12 1.29 15.19
C ARG A 227 1.97 -0.22 14.96
N SER A 228 0.94 -0.65 14.23
CA SER A 228 0.63 -2.08 14.02
C SER A 228 1.66 -2.87 13.19
N ARG A 229 2.59 -2.19 12.52
CA ARG A 229 3.67 -2.84 11.75
C ARG A 229 4.79 -3.30 12.66
N THR A 230 5.36 -4.47 12.38
CA THR A 230 6.59 -4.96 13.06
C THR A 230 7.86 -4.38 12.41
N ALA A 231 9.00 -4.50 13.09
CA ALA A 231 10.29 -4.07 12.57
C ALA A 231 10.68 -4.80 11.28
N GLU A 232 10.38 -6.10 11.18
CA GLU A 232 10.66 -6.93 9.99
C GLU A 232 9.78 -6.54 8.81
N GLU A 233 8.51 -6.23 9.06
CA GLU A 233 7.61 -5.73 8.02
C GLU A 233 8.06 -4.36 7.51
N LEU A 234 8.47 -3.48 8.43
CA LEU A 234 9.02 -2.16 8.11
C LEU A 234 10.28 -2.31 7.23
N ALA A 235 11.28 -3.07 7.68
CA ALA A 235 12.51 -3.30 6.93
C ALA A 235 12.25 -3.93 5.55
N ARG A 236 11.37 -4.95 5.48
CA ARG A 236 11.00 -5.58 4.21
C ARG A 236 10.34 -4.60 3.24
N SER A 237 9.46 -3.73 3.75
CA SER A 237 8.80 -2.71 2.93
C SER A 237 9.79 -1.67 2.42
N VAL A 238 10.66 -1.16 3.30
CA VAL A 238 11.70 -0.18 2.95
C VAL A 238 12.64 -0.74 1.88
N ARG A 239 13.13 -1.98 2.06
CA ARG A 239 13.93 -2.68 1.05
C ARG A 239 13.21 -2.76 -0.29
N ALA A 240 11.93 -3.14 -0.29
CA ALA A 240 11.17 -3.22 -1.53
C ALA A 240 11.00 -1.86 -2.23
N HIS A 241 10.98 -0.75 -1.48
CA HIS A 241 11.00 0.60 -2.05
C HIS A 241 12.38 0.97 -2.59
N MET A 242 13.46 0.59 -1.89
CA MET A 242 14.84 0.76 -2.36
C MET A 242 15.09 0.01 -3.68
N ASP A 243 14.67 -1.25 -3.78
CA ASP A 243 14.85 -2.08 -4.97
C ASP A 243 14.04 -1.58 -6.18
N ALA A 244 12.90 -0.93 -5.92
CA ALA A 244 12.00 -0.41 -6.95
C ALA A 244 12.23 1.08 -7.25
N TYR A 245 13.23 1.69 -6.64
CA TYR A 245 13.49 3.11 -6.78
C TYR A 245 14.16 3.41 -8.12
N GLU A 246 13.49 4.27 -8.89
CA GLU A 246 14.04 4.90 -10.08
C GLU A 246 14.23 6.38 -9.75
N PRO A 247 15.45 6.93 -9.94
CA PRO A 247 15.72 8.34 -9.73
C PRO A 247 14.82 9.21 -10.58
N LEU A 248 14.37 10.35 -10.04
CA LEU A 248 13.69 11.33 -10.88
C LEU A 248 14.69 11.98 -11.85
N PRO A 249 14.31 12.21 -13.12
CA PRO A 249 15.12 13.00 -14.01
C PRO A 249 15.33 14.40 -13.40
N PRO A 250 16.54 14.98 -13.55
CA PRO A 250 16.86 16.26 -12.95
C PRO A 250 15.89 17.34 -13.43
N ALA A 251 15.45 18.19 -12.50
CA ALA A 251 14.58 19.32 -12.82
C ALA A 251 15.27 20.23 -13.84
N GLY A 252 14.77 20.28 -15.07
CA GLY A 252 15.34 21.05 -16.18
C GLY A 252 15.71 20.25 -17.43
N ALA A 253 15.42 18.95 -17.50
CA ALA A 253 15.49 18.16 -18.73
C ALA A 253 14.16 18.19 -19.51
N GLU A 254 13.79 19.36 -20.03
CA GLU A 254 12.83 19.55 -21.13
C GLU A 254 13.43 20.53 -22.15
#